data_AF-A0A833UPD3-F1
#
_entry.id   AF-A0A833UPD3-F1
#
_cell.length_a   1.000
_cell.length_b   1.000
_cell.length_c   1.000
_cell.angle_alpha   90.00
_cell.angle_beta   90.00
_cell.angle_gamma   90.00
#
_symmetry.space_group_name_H-M   'P 1'
#
loop_
_entity.id
_entity.type
_entity.pdbx_description
1 polymer ?
#
loop_
_entity_poly.entity_id
_entity_poly.type
_entity_poly.pdbx_seq_one_letter_code
_entity_poly.pdbx_strand_id
1 'polypeptide(L)'
;MADGSAHSRYVKLTKDQVPLEDIKPGELNQPIEVPQLSVHKCNECGQPLPESFQPPADEPWTTGIFGCSEDKESCWTGLFCPCVLFGRNVESLREDMPWTQPCMCHAVCVEGGIALAAATAVFRCINPSYLVCEGLLFAWWMCGIYTGLVRQSLQKKYHLKNSPCDPCLVHCCLHWCALCQEHREMKGRLSDNVVMPMTIVNPPPIQEMKPTEENQDSAPISGKNEHTNLEMQAL
;
A
#
# COMPACT_ATOMS: atom_id res chain seq x y z
N MET A 1 -17.37 -20.22 -34.86
CA MET A 1 -16.97 -18.98 -35.56
C MET A 1 -18.16 -18.04 -35.52
N ALA A 2 -18.00 -16.87 -34.91
CA ALA A 2 -19.00 -15.83 -34.87
C ALA A 2 -19.09 -15.14 -36.24
N ASP A 3 -20.28 -14.71 -36.64
CA ASP A 3 -20.38 -13.37 -37.21
C ASP A 3 -21.76 -12.77 -36.93
N GLY A 4 -21.73 -11.55 -36.39
CA GLY A 4 -22.90 -10.79 -35.98
C GLY A 4 -23.39 -9.91 -37.11
N SER A 5 -24.70 -9.86 -37.30
CA SER A 5 -25.34 -8.76 -38.02
C SER A 5 -26.57 -8.34 -37.24
N ALA A 6 -26.38 -7.49 -36.24
CA ALA A 6 -27.47 -6.69 -35.70
C ALA A 6 -27.91 -5.73 -36.81
N HIS A 7 -28.85 -6.18 -37.64
CA HIS A 7 -29.42 -5.38 -38.70
C HIS A 7 -30.07 -4.15 -38.08
N SER A 8 -29.52 -2.97 -38.33
CA SER A 8 -30.17 -1.71 -37.98
C SER A 8 -31.49 -1.62 -38.74
N ARG A 9 -32.60 -1.79 -38.01
CA ARG A 9 -33.94 -1.72 -38.58
C ARG A 9 -34.35 -0.26 -38.67
N TYR A 10 -34.15 0.36 -39.83
CA TYR A 10 -34.70 1.68 -40.11
C TYR A 10 -36.22 1.61 -40.11
N VAL A 11 -36.85 2.26 -39.14
CA VAL A 11 -38.31 2.41 -39.08
C VAL A 11 -38.70 3.56 -40.00
N LYS A 12 -39.45 3.25 -41.06
CA LYS A 12 -39.99 4.23 -41.99
C LYS A 12 -41.20 4.89 -41.32
N LEU A 13 -41.07 6.13 -40.88
CA LEU A 13 -42.14 6.89 -40.25
C LEU A 13 -43.23 7.21 -41.29
N THR A 14 -44.40 6.58 -41.15
CA THR A 14 -45.62 6.95 -41.87
C THR A 14 -46.37 8.04 -41.09
N LYS A 15 -47.04 8.94 -41.81
CA LYS A 15 -47.65 10.19 -41.30
C LYS A 15 -48.74 10.00 -40.23
N ASP A 16 -49.19 8.76 -40.01
CA ASP A 16 -50.30 8.42 -39.12
C ASP A 16 -49.87 7.83 -37.77
N GLN A 17 -48.58 7.87 -37.42
CA GLN A 17 -48.14 7.50 -36.08
C GLN A 17 -48.40 8.66 -35.10
N VAL A 18 -49.32 8.43 -34.16
CA VAL A 18 -49.58 9.33 -33.03
C VAL A 18 -48.25 9.54 -32.28
N PRO A 19 -47.83 10.78 -31.99
CA PRO A 19 -46.59 11.05 -31.25
C PRO A 19 -46.68 10.39 -29.87
N LEU A 20 -45.87 9.36 -29.64
CA LEU A 20 -45.86 8.66 -28.35
C LEU A 20 -44.92 9.31 -27.34
N GLU A 21 -44.21 10.37 -27.69
CA GLU A 21 -43.44 11.20 -26.77
C GLU A 21 -43.18 12.58 -27.40
N ASP A 22 -43.55 13.65 -26.69
CA ASP A 22 -43.22 15.02 -27.06
C ASP A 22 -41.73 15.27 -26.79
N ILE A 23 -40.87 15.05 -27.80
CA ILE A 23 -39.44 15.38 -27.72
C ILE A 23 -39.32 16.90 -27.64
N LYS A 24 -38.90 17.44 -26.48
CA LYS A 24 -38.72 18.89 -26.33
C LYS A 24 -37.46 19.35 -27.06
N PRO A 25 -37.49 20.52 -27.76
CA PRO A 25 -36.31 21.06 -28.42
C PRO A 25 -35.18 21.28 -27.41
N GLY A 26 -34.09 20.51 -27.54
CA GLY A 26 -32.93 20.58 -26.65
C GLY A 26 -32.59 19.28 -25.92
N GLU A 27 -33.52 18.34 -25.77
CA GLU A 27 -33.25 17.04 -25.10
C GLU A 27 -32.26 16.18 -25.89
N LEU A 28 -32.28 16.26 -27.22
CA LEU A 28 -31.36 15.51 -28.08
C LEU A 28 -29.90 16.01 -28.04
N ASN A 29 -29.68 17.22 -27.49
CA ASN A 29 -28.34 17.80 -27.31
C ASN A 29 -27.82 17.63 -25.87
N GLN A 30 -28.53 16.87 -25.02
CA GLN A 30 -28.02 16.57 -23.69
C GLN A 30 -26.86 15.57 -23.77
N PRO A 31 -25.79 15.77 -22.98
CA PRO A 31 -24.72 14.79 -22.88
C PRO A 31 -25.29 13.45 -22.41
N ILE A 32 -25.10 12.40 -23.20
CA ILE A 32 -25.46 11.05 -22.79
C ILE A 32 -24.44 10.61 -21.73
N GLU A 33 -24.89 10.42 -20.48
CA GLU A 33 -24.09 9.75 -19.48
C GLU A 33 -23.94 8.29 -19.88
N VAL A 34 -22.76 7.92 -20.38
CA VAL A 34 -22.41 6.54 -20.68
C VAL A 34 -21.74 5.95 -19.43
N PRO A 35 -22.37 5.02 -18.68
CA PRO A 35 -21.77 4.45 -17.46
C PRO A 35 -20.44 3.74 -17.71
N GLN A 36 -20.18 3.33 -18.97
CA GLN A 36 -18.92 2.73 -19.41
C GLN A 36 -17.76 3.75 -19.48
N LEU A 37 -18.01 5.06 -19.40
CA LEU A 37 -16.98 6.09 -19.35
C LEU A 37 -16.53 6.43 -17.92
N SER A 38 -17.36 6.17 -16.91
CA SER A 38 -17.07 6.42 -15.48
C SER A 38 -16.46 5.19 -14.78
N VAL A 39 -15.69 4.39 -15.51
CA VAL A 39 -15.01 3.22 -14.92
C VAL A 39 -13.76 3.72 -14.20
N HIS A 40 -13.63 3.39 -12.92
CA HIS A 40 -12.40 3.66 -12.16
C HIS A 40 -11.23 2.96 -12.86
N LYS A 41 -10.19 3.73 -13.18
CA LYS A 41 -8.98 3.21 -13.84
C LYS A 41 -7.84 3.16 -12.85
N CYS A 42 -6.97 2.18 -13.01
CA CYS A 42 -5.70 2.14 -12.30
C CYS A 42 -4.87 3.37 -12.67
N ASN A 43 -4.30 4.06 -11.68
CA ASN A 43 -3.48 5.25 -11.90
C ASN A 43 -2.14 4.95 -12.59
N GLU A 44 -1.63 3.71 -12.49
CA GLU A 44 -0.34 3.34 -13.09
C GLU A 44 -0.49 2.79 -14.51
N CYS A 45 -1.43 1.86 -14.73
CA CYS A 45 -1.58 1.18 -16.02
C CYS A 45 -2.81 1.63 -16.84
N GLY A 46 -3.68 2.47 -16.28
CA GLY A 46 -4.88 2.99 -16.96
C GLY A 46 -5.97 1.95 -17.22
N GLN A 47 -5.80 0.71 -16.75
CA GLN A 47 -6.76 -0.37 -16.96
C GLN A 47 -8.02 -0.15 -16.12
N PRO A 48 -9.20 -0.52 -16.64
CA PRO A 48 -10.44 -0.49 -15.88
C PRO A 48 -10.34 -1.46 -14.69
N LEU A 49 -10.63 -0.95 -13.50
CA LEU A 49 -10.64 -1.73 -12.27
C LEU A 49 -11.96 -2.52 -12.18
N PRO A 50 -11.94 -3.76 -11.65
CA PRO A 50 -13.15 -4.51 -11.36
C PRO A 50 -14.11 -3.73 -10.43
N GLU A 51 -15.41 -3.95 -10.54
CA GLU A 51 -16.40 -3.33 -9.65
C GLU A 51 -16.25 -3.77 -8.18
N SER A 52 -15.62 -4.92 -7.95
CA SER A 52 -15.22 -5.42 -6.62
C SER A 52 -13.92 -4.82 -6.10
N PHE A 53 -13.21 -4.00 -6.89
CA PHE A 53 -12.00 -3.34 -6.44
C PHE A 53 -12.35 -2.28 -5.40
N GLN A 54 -12.00 -2.56 -4.16
CA GLN A 54 -11.90 -1.54 -3.13
C GLN A 54 -10.46 -1.01 -3.17
N PRO A 55 -10.25 0.31 -3.24
CA PRO A 55 -8.93 0.85 -2.96
C PRO A 55 -8.51 0.31 -1.58
N PRO A 56 -7.23 -0.05 -1.38
CA PRO A 56 -6.75 -0.46 -0.08
C PRO A 56 -7.26 0.54 0.95
N ALA A 57 -8.05 0.07 1.92
CA ALA A 57 -8.71 0.95 2.87
C ALA A 57 -7.63 1.82 3.54
N ASP A 58 -7.91 3.12 3.69
CA ASP A 58 -7.05 4.03 4.47
C ASP A 58 -7.07 3.57 5.93
N GLU A 59 -6.26 2.57 6.26
CA GLU A 59 -6.13 1.98 7.57
C GLU A 59 -5.77 3.11 8.56
N PRO A 60 -6.50 3.24 9.68
CA PRO A 60 -6.13 4.22 10.68
C PRO A 60 -4.75 3.87 11.26
N TRP A 61 -4.02 4.89 11.68
CA TRP A 61 -2.84 4.69 12.52
C TRP A 61 -3.25 3.91 13.77
N THR A 62 -2.52 2.82 14.08
CA THR A 62 -2.81 2.01 15.28
C THR A 62 -2.37 2.73 16.54
N THR A 63 -1.41 3.65 16.41
CA THR A 63 -0.84 4.44 17.51
C THR A 63 -1.04 5.93 17.32
N GLY A 64 -1.27 6.65 18.42
CA GLY A 64 -1.37 8.11 18.42
C GLY A 64 0.00 8.78 18.29
N ILE A 65 0.02 9.99 17.72
CA ILE A 65 1.27 10.76 17.54
C ILE A 65 1.92 11.11 18.88
N PHE A 66 1.14 11.37 19.94
CA PHE A 66 1.65 11.66 21.28
C PHE A 66 1.88 10.41 22.16
N GLY A 67 1.74 9.21 21.60
CA GLY A 67 1.91 7.95 22.33
C GLY A 67 3.38 7.53 22.56
N CYS A 68 4.34 8.46 22.58
CA CYS A 68 5.77 8.13 22.61
C CYS A 68 6.17 7.23 23.79
N SER A 69 5.48 7.33 24.92
CA SER A 69 5.73 6.55 26.13
C SER A 69 5.13 5.13 26.13
N GLU A 70 4.37 4.76 25.09
CA GLU A 70 3.75 3.43 24.95
C GLU A 70 4.82 2.34 24.70
N ASP A 71 5.92 2.68 24.02
CA ASP A 71 7.10 1.82 23.87
C ASP A 71 8.32 2.51 24.48
N LYS A 72 8.72 2.07 25.69
CA LYS A 72 9.84 2.64 26.43
C LYS A 72 11.14 2.57 25.63
N GLU A 73 11.43 1.46 24.96
CA GLU A 73 12.68 1.28 24.23
C GLU A 73 12.77 2.26 23.05
N SER A 74 11.68 2.41 22.28
CA SER A 74 11.60 3.40 21.20
C SER A 74 11.69 4.83 21.73
N CYS A 75 11.04 5.09 22.88
CA CYS A 75 11.06 6.38 23.55
C CYS A 75 12.49 6.77 23.98
N TRP A 76 13.21 5.89 24.67
CA TRP A 76 14.58 6.14 25.08
C TRP A 76 15.51 6.24 23.88
N THR A 77 15.38 5.31 22.93
CA THR A 77 16.26 5.26 21.76
C THR A 77 16.25 6.56 21.02
N GLY A 78 15.08 7.08 20.68
CA GLY A 78 15.13 8.29 19.91
C GLY A 78 15.25 9.59 20.75
N LEU A 79 14.97 9.57 22.07
CA LEU A 79 15.19 10.77 22.89
C LEU A 79 16.69 11.09 22.93
N PHE A 80 17.52 10.05 22.99
CA PHE A 80 18.98 10.18 23.04
C PHE A 80 19.65 9.96 21.68
N CYS A 81 19.02 9.22 20.76
CA CYS A 81 19.57 8.83 19.46
C CYS A 81 18.46 8.81 18.37
N PRO A 82 17.83 9.96 18.05
CA PRO A 82 16.73 10.02 17.08
C PRO A 82 17.17 9.58 15.68
N CYS A 83 18.42 9.84 15.30
CA CYS A 83 19.00 9.41 14.03
C CYS A 83 19.06 7.87 13.89
N VAL A 84 19.31 7.14 14.98
CA VAL A 84 19.33 5.67 14.97
C VAL A 84 17.92 5.14 14.78
N LEU A 85 16.95 5.73 15.49
CA LEU A 85 15.53 5.37 15.35
C LEU A 85 15.06 5.61 13.90
N PHE A 86 15.39 6.76 13.33
CA PHE A 86 15.11 7.06 11.93
C PHE A 86 15.80 6.10 10.96
N GLY A 87 17.08 5.78 11.19
CA GLY A 87 17.81 4.83 10.36
C GLY A 87 17.15 3.44 10.33
N ARG A 88 16.76 2.93 11.50
CA ARG A 88 16.02 1.65 11.63
C ARG A 88 14.66 1.70 10.97
N ASN A 89 13.97 2.85 11.03
CA ASN A 89 12.71 3.06 10.34
C ASN A 89 12.89 2.94 8.82
N VAL A 90 13.91 3.58 8.25
CA VAL A 90 14.19 3.50 6.82
C VAL A 90 14.59 2.08 6.40
N GLU A 91 15.43 1.39 7.18
CA GLU A 91 15.82 0.00 6.91
C GLU A 91 14.61 -0.95 6.92
N SER A 92 13.67 -0.75 7.85
CA SER A 92 12.41 -1.53 7.90
C SER A 92 11.50 -1.28 6.69
N LEU A 93 11.62 -0.09 6.08
CA LEU A 93 10.87 0.28 4.88
C LEU A 93 11.55 -0.21 3.59
N ARG A 94 12.88 -0.12 3.55
CA ARG A 94 13.73 -0.34 2.38
C ARG A 94 14.79 -1.39 2.70
N GLU A 95 14.54 -2.62 2.26
CA GLU A 95 15.42 -3.77 2.51
C GLU A 95 16.80 -3.65 1.82
N ASP A 96 16.91 -2.81 0.78
CA ASP A 96 18.11 -2.57 0.00
C ASP A 96 19.10 -1.59 0.66
N MET A 97 18.70 -0.93 1.76
CA MET A 97 19.45 0.16 2.38
C MET A 97 19.76 -0.15 3.85
N PRO A 98 21.04 -0.41 4.23
CA PRO A 98 21.41 -0.53 5.64
C PRO A 98 21.06 0.74 6.43
N TRP A 99 20.63 0.57 7.69
CA TRP A 99 20.19 1.68 8.56
C TRP A 99 21.25 2.77 8.79
N THR A 100 22.54 2.44 8.64
CA THR A 100 23.65 3.35 8.92
C THR A 100 23.68 4.56 7.98
N GLN A 101 23.37 4.38 6.69
CA GLN A 101 23.36 5.47 5.72
C GLN A 101 22.30 6.55 6.03
N PRO A 102 21.00 6.23 6.18
CA PRO A 102 19.99 7.20 6.57
C PRO A 102 20.22 7.77 7.97
N CYS A 103 20.76 6.97 8.91
CA CYS A 103 21.15 7.45 10.24
C CYS A 103 22.22 8.54 10.17
N MET A 104 23.31 8.32 9.41
CA MET A 104 24.39 9.31 9.28
C MET A 104 23.90 10.59 8.61
N CYS A 105 23.09 10.48 7.56
CA CYS A 105 22.48 11.63 6.90
C CYS A 105 21.63 12.46 7.88
N HIS A 106 20.77 11.78 8.65
CA HIS A 106 19.92 12.44 9.64
C HIS A 106 20.72 13.08 10.78
N ALA A 107 21.74 12.38 11.29
CA ALA A 107 22.61 12.89 12.35
C ALA A 107 23.36 14.16 11.90
N VAL A 108 23.86 14.19 10.66
CA VAL A 108 24.57 15.37 10.14
C VAL A 108 23.61 16.53 9.86
N CYS A 109 22.51 16.28 9.16
CA CYS A 109 21.62 17.34 8.68
C CYS A 109 20.71 17.93 9.77
N VAL A 110 20.23 17.10 10.71
CA VAL A 110 19.30 17.54 11.77
C VAL A 110 20.06 17.86 13.05
N GLU A 111 20.71 16.86 13.65
CA GLU A 111 21.38 17.03 14.94
C GLU A 111 22.60 17.95 14.82
N GLY A 112 23.43 17.74 13.80
CA GLY A 112 24.57 18.59 13.49
C GLY A 112 24.15 20.02 13.14
N GLY A 113 23.04 20.18 12.41
CA GLY A 113 22.45 21.48 12.10
C GLY A 113 21.98 22.24 13.35
N ILE A 114 21.24 21.59 14.24
CA ILE A 114 20.79 22.17 15.52
C ILE A 114 21.99 22.53 16.38
N ALA A 115 22.97 21.63 16.52
CA ALA A 115 24.16 21.88 17.34
C ALA A 115 24.95 23.09 16.84
N LEU A 116 25.11 23.22 15.51
CA LEU A 116 25.77 24.38 14.90
C LEU A 116 24.94 25.66 15.08
N ALA A 117 23.62 25.62 14.91
CA ALA A 117 22.72 26.75 15.17
C ALA A 117 22.76 27.22 16.64
N ALA A 118 22.76 26.28 17.59
CA ALA A 118 22.86 26.59 19.02
C ALA A 118 24.24 27.19 19.36
N ALA A 119 25.33 26.61 18.85
CA ALA A 119 26.68 27.13 19.06
C ALA A 119 26.81 28.56 18.50
N THR A 120 26.35 28.81 17.28
CA THR A 120 26.37 30.14 16.66
C THR A 120 25.55 31.17 17.43
N ALA A 121 24.40 30.79 17.99
CA ALA A 121 23.59 31.66 18.85
C ALA A 121 24.28 32.00 20.19
N VAL A 122 24.91 31.02 20.84
CA VAL A 122 25.58 31.19 22.14
C VAL A 122 26.85 32.02 22.03
N PHE A 123 27.68 31.74 21.01
CA PHE A 123 28.99 32.36 20.94
C PHE A 123 28.94 33.84 20.51
N ARG A 124 27.82 34.39 20.02
CA ARG A 124 27.71 35.78 19.46
C ARG A 124 28.86 36.16 18.51
N CYS A 125 29.68 35.20 18.05
CA CYS A 125 31.08 35.46 17.70
C CYS A 125 31.30 35.72 16.22
N ILE A 126 30.26 35.58 15.40
CA ILE A 126 30.34 35.89 13.98
C ILE A 126 28.97 36.47 13.70
N ASN A 127 28.87 37.68 13.12
CA ASN A 127 27.61 38.10 12.49
C ASN A 127 27.14 36.90 11.69
N PRO A 128 26.07 36.19 12.08
CA PRO A 128 25.75 34.91 11.48
C PRO A 128 25.56 35.23 10.01
N SER A 129 26.56 34.84 9.21
CA SER A 129 26.59 35.25 7.83
C SER A 129 25.27 34.79 7.27
N TYR A 130 24.55 35.66 6.58
CA TYR A 130 23.24 35.33 5.99
C TYR A 130 23.30 33.96 5.27
N LEU A 131 24.44 33.64 4.66
CA LEU A 131 24.76 32.35 4.06
C LEU A 131 24.72 31.13 5.01
N VAL A 132 25.18 31.25 6.26
CA VAL A 132 25.16 30.17 7.25
C VAL A 132 23.73 29.93 7.75
N CYS A 133 22.97 30.99 8.01
CA CYS A 133 21.56 30.88 8.37
C CYS A 133 20.73 30.27 7.24
N GLU A 134 20.91 30.76 6.01
CA GLU A 134 20.27 30.22 4.81
C GLU A 134 20.64 28.73 4.64
N GLY A 135 21.93 28.37 4.73
CA GLY A 135 22.38 26.98 4.61
C GLY A 135 21.78 26.05 5.67
N LEU A 136 21.67 26.51 6.93
CA LEU A 136 21.04 25.74 8.00
C LEU A 136 19.53 25.56 7.78
N LEU A 137 18.84 26.61 7.34
CA LEU A 137 17.41 26.54 7.01
C LEU A 137 17.15 25.62 5.82
N PHE A 138 17.97 25.68 4.76
CA PHE A 138 17.87 24.78 3.62
C PHE A 138 18.16 23.32 4.02
N ALA A 139 19.20 23.06 4.82
CA ALA A 139 19.50 21.71 5.29
C ALA A 139 18.38 21.13 6.17
N TRP A 140 17.83 21.95 7.08
CA TRP A 140 16.67 21.59 7.90
C TRP A 140 15.46 21.27 7.04
N TRP A 141 15.11 22.16 6.10
CA TRP A 141 13.99 21.98 5.19
C TRP A 141 14.13 20.69 4.39
N MET A 142 15.29 20.48 3.75
CA MET A 142 15.54 19.29 2.93
C MET A 142 15.43 18.00 3.75
N CYS A 143 15.86 18.02 5.01
CA CYS A 143 15.68 16.88 5.90
C CYS A 143 14.20 16.67 6.31
N GLY A 144 13.44 17.75 6.53
CA GLY A 144 11.99 17.70 6.74
C GLY A 144 11.23 17.10 5.56
N ILE A 145 11.61 17.46 4.33
CA ILE A 145 11.08 16.81 3.12
C ILE A 145 11.45 15.33 3.11
N TYR A 146 12.73 15.00 3.30
CA TYR A 146 13.20 13.62 3.23
C TYR A 146 12.50 12.70 4.24
N THR A 147 12.40 13.14 5.51
CA THR A 147 11.66 12.43 6.56
C THR A 147 10.16 12.32 6.21
N GLY A 148 9.55 13.39 5.70
CA GLY A 148 8.17 13.37 5.19
C GLY A 148 7.95 12.37 4.04
N LEU A 149 8.90 12.24 3.11
CA LEU A 149 8.83 11.25 2.02
C LEU A 149 8.94 9.82 2.55
N VAL A 150 9.73 9.59 3.60
CA VAL A 150 9.80 8.31 4.29
C VAL A 150 8.45 7.99 4.96
N ARG A 151 7.84 8.96 5.63
CA ARG A 151 6.48 8.82 6.20
C ARG A 151 5.43 8.51 5.12
N GLN A 152 5.49 9.18 3.98
CA GLN A 152 4.60 8.86 2.84
C GLN A 152 4.86 7.45 2.30
N SER A 153 6.11 7.01 2.25
CA SER A 153 6.47 5.66 1.83
C SER A 153 5.90 4.62 2.80
N LEU A 154 5.96 4.89 4.11
CA LEU A 154 5.32 4.09 5.15
C LEU A 154 3.79 4.02 4.96
N GLN A 155 3.16 5.18 4.77
CA GLN A 155 1.71 5.25 4.56
C GLN A 155 1.28 4.49 3.31
N LYS A 156 2.05 4.57 2.22
CA LYS A 156 1.80 3.79 1.01
C LYS A 156 2.00 2.29 1.24
N LYS A 157 3.07 1.89 1.95
CA LYS A 157 3.41 0.47 2.22
C LYS A 157 2.34 -0.23 3.05
N TYR A 158 1.76 0.46 4.04
CA TYR A 158 0.75 -0.10 4.95
C TYR A 158 -0.67 0.44 4.72
N HIS A 159 -0.90 1.13 3.60
CA HIS A 159 -2.18 1.76 3.25
C HIS A 159 -2.78 2.62 4.36
N LEU A 160 -1.93 3.38 5.07
CA LEU A 160 -2.34 4.19 6.21
C LEU A 160 -2.94 5.52 5.75
N LYS A 161 -3.95 5.98 6.51
CA LYS A 161 -4.55 7.30 6.32
C LYS A 161 -3.50 8.42 6.35
N ASN A 162 -3.68 9.38 5.44
CA ASN A 162 -2.90 10.62 5.44
C ASN A 162 -3.04 11.35 6.79
N SER A 163 -1.92 11.88 7.31
CA SER A 163 -1.93 12.69 8.52
C SER A 163 -2.71 14.00 8.26
N PRO A 164 -3.34 14.58 9.29
CA PRO A 164 -4.12 15.82 9.18
C PRO A 164 -3.27 17.05 8.81
N CYS A 165 -1.94 16.93 8.87
CA CYS A 165 -0.98 17.97 8.52
C CYS A 165 -0.05 17.47 7.42
N ASP A 166 0.48 18.39 6.61
CA ASP A 166 1.51 18.09 5.63
C ASP A 166 2.67 17.32 6.31
N PRO A 167 3.18 16.23 5.73
CA PRO A 167 4.23 15.41 6.34
C PRO A 167 5.46 16.21 6.78
N CYS A 168 5.83 17.27 6.05
CA CYS A 168 6.95 18.14 6.42
C CYS A 168 6.67 18.92 7.72
N LEU A 169 5.43 19.38 7.92
CA LEU A 169 5.04 20.14 9.11
C LEU A 169 5.06 19.26 10.37
N VAL A 170 4.65 18.00 10.24
CA VAL A 170 4.69 17.03 11.34
C VAL A 170 6.13 16.81 11.82
N HIS A 171 7.07 16.61 10.89
CA HIS A 171 8.48 16.44 11.24
C HIS A 171 9.18 17.74 11.64
N CYS A 172 8.66 18.91 11.27
CA CYS A 172 9.20 20.19 11.75
C CYS A 172 8.82 20.48 13.21
N CYS A 173 7.56 20.24 13.60
CA CYS A 173 7.06 20.62 14.93
C CYS A 173 7.07 19.47 15.95
N LEU A 174 6.91 18.23 15.48
CA LEU A 174 6.74 17.04 16.31
C LEU A 174 7.69 15.92 15.84
N HIS A 175 8.89 16.30 15.41
CA HIS A 175 9.91 15.40 14.86
C HIS A 175 10.06 14.11 15.68
N TRP A 176 10.27 14.29 16.98
CA TRP A 176 10.46 13.23 17.96
C TRP A 176 9.28 12.25 18.01
N CYS A 177 8.08 12.81 18.12
CA CYS A 177 6.85 12.07 18.25
C CYS A 177 6.48 11.32 16.97
N ALA A 178 6.70 11.93 15.82
CA ALA A 178 6.48 11.33 14.52
C ALA A 178 7.38 10.10 14.30
N LEU A 179 8.69 10.21 14.60
CA LEU A 179 9.63 9.09 14.49
C LEU A 179 9.24 7.91 15.39
N CYS A 180 8.82 8.20 16.62
CA CYS A 180 8.34 7.17 17.55
C CYS A 180 7.07 6.50 17.03
N GLN A 181 6.10 7.28 16.53
CA GLN A 181 4.85 6.76 16.00
C GLN A 181 5.12 5.81 14.82
N GLU A 182 5.96 6.24 13.87
CA GLU A 182 6.32 5.44 12.69
C GLU A 182 7.00 4.13 13.08
N HIS A 183 7.93 4.19 14.03
CA HIS A 183 8.61 3.00 14.52
C HIS A 183 7.65 2.00 15.15
N ARG A 184 6.73 2.47 16.01
CA ARG A 184 5.74 1.60 16.66
C ARG A 184 4.78 0.98 15.64
N GLU A 185 4.32 1.75 14.67
CA GLU A 185 3.44 1.26 13.60
C GLU A 185 4.11 0.13 12.81
N MET A 186 5.37 0.31 12.38
CA MET A 186 6.12 -0.75 11.69
C MET A 186 6.32 -1.98 12.55
N LYS A 187 6.72 -1.80 13.80
CA LYS A 187 6.96 -2.90 14.74
C LYS A 187 5.69 -3.71 15.01
N GLY A 188 4.55 -3.05 15.23
CA GLY A 188 3.26 -3.70 15.44
C GLY A 188 2.81 -4.51 14.22
N ARG A 189 2.90 -3.92 13.03
CA ARG A 189 2.52 -4.59 11.78
C ARG A 189 3.45 -5.77 11.45
N LEU A 190 4.74 -5.69 11.77
CA LEU A 190 5.67 -6.80 11.63
C LEU A 190 5.31 -7.96 12.57
N SER A 191 4.98 -7.68 13.83
CA SER A 191 4.56 -8.72 14.77
C SER A 191 3.26 -9.41 14.34
N ASP A 192 2.29 -8.67 13.80
CA ASP A 192 1.02 -9.25 13.34
C ASP A 192 1.22 -10.20 12.16
N ASN A 193 2.12 -9.86 11.23
CA ASN A 193 2.47 -10.73 10.10
C ASN A 193 3.15 -12.04 10.56
N VAL A 194 3.94 -12.01 11.64
CA VAL A 194 4.60 -13.21 12.19
C VAL A 194 3.60 -14.10 12.95
N VAL A 195 2.56 -13.52 13.54
CA VAL A 195 1.59 -14.24 14.38
C VAL A 195 0.48 -14.93 13.56
N MET A 196 0.29 -14.61 12.28
CA MET A 196 -0.63 -15.36 11.42
C MET A 196 -0.03 -16.72 11.03
N PRO A 197 -0.53 -17.87 11.55
CA PRO A 197 -0.09 -19.16 11.04
C PRO A 197 -0.53 -19.25 9.58
N MET A 198 0.43 -19.49 8.69
CA MET A 198 0.19 -19.75 7.27
C MET A 198 -0.96 -20.76 7.16
N THR A 199 -2.12 -20.35 6.64
CA THR A 199 -3.23 -21.26 6.39
C THR A 199 -2.77 -22.28 5.36
N ILE A 200 -2.49 -23.51 5.81
CA ILE A 200 -2.21 -24.64 4.93
C ILE A 200 -3.48 -24.88 4.12
N VAL A 201 -3.50 -24.36 2.89
CA VAL A 201 -4.51 -24.71 1.90
C VAL A 201 -4.17 -26.13 1.45
N ASN A 202 -4.81 -27.12 2.07
CA ASN A 202 -4.70 -28.49 1.61
C ASN A 202 -5.25 -28.57 0.18
N PRO A 203 -4.50 -29.15 -0.78
CA PRO A 203 -4.99 -29.30 -2.14
C PRO A 203 -6.28 -30.12 -2.14
N PRO A 204 -7.27 -29.78 -2.99
CA PRO A 204 -8.47 -30.58 -3.12
C PRO A 204 -8.10 -32.01 -3.50
N PRO A 205 -8.79 -33.03 -2.96
CA PRO A 205 -8.50 -34.42 -3.27
C PRO A 205 -8.61 -34.63 -4.79
N ILE A 206 -7.61 -35.27 -5.38
CA ILE A 206 -7.58 -35.64 -6.79
C ILE A 206 -8.86 -36.41 -7.14
N GLN A 207 -9.72 -35.77 -7.92
CA GLN A 207 -10.99 -36.33 -8.34
C GLN A 207 -10.74 -37.16 -9.59
N GLU A 208 -10.55 -38.47 -9.43
CA GLU A 208 -10.39 -39.37 -10.58
C GLU A 208 -11.71 -39.50 -11.33
N MET A 209 -11.72 -39.03 -12.58
CA MET A 209 -12.81 -39.31 -13.52
C MET A 209 -12.71 -40.78 -13.95
N LYS A 210 -13.60 -41.62 -13.43
CA LYS A 210 -13.79 -42.96 -13.96
C LYS A 210 -14.38 -42.86 -15.38
N PRO A 211 -13.78 -43.49 -16.39
CA PRO A 211 -14.41 -43.61 -17.70
C PRO A 211 -15.66 -44.49 -17.58
N THR A 212 -16.74 -44.04 -18.22
CA THR A 212 -17.96 -44.82 -18.43
C THR A 212 -17.63 -46.00 -19.35
N GLU A 213 -17.57 -47.22 -18.83
CA GLU A 213 -17.57 -48.41 -19.67
C GLU A 213 -19.00 -48.76 -20.06
N GLU A 214 -19.26 -48.68 -21.36
CA GLU A 214 -20.46 -49.24 -21.99
C GLU A 214 -20.32 -50.77 -22.14
N ASN A 215 -21.38 -51.44 -21.71
CA ASN A 215 -21.94 -52.71 -22.18
C ASN A 215 -21.40 -54.08 -21.67
N GLN A 216 -22.37 -54.76 -21.06
CA GLN A 216 -22.77 -56.17 -21.20
C GLN A 216 -22.14 -57.27 -20.33
N ASP A 217 -23.06 -57.78 -19.49
CA ASP A 217 -23.36 -59.18 -19.19
C ASP A 217 -22.56 -59.96 -18.13
N SER A 218 -23.39 -60.51 -17.22
CA SER A 218 -23.24 -61.75 -16.43
C SER A 218 -22.50 -61.67 -15.09
N ALA A 219 -23.29 -61.90 -14.04
CA ALA A 219 -22.87 -62.16 -12.66
C ALA A 219 -22.25 -63.58 -12.49
N PRO A 220 -21.95 -64.02 -11.26
CA PRO A 220 -20.80 -63.67 -10.40
C PRO A 220 -19.92 -64.92 -10.15
N ILE A 221 -18.72 -64.83 -9.57
CA ILE A 221 -18.10 -65.90 -8.73
C ILE A 221 -16.77 -65.44 -8.08
N SER A 222 -16.75 -65.58 -6.75
CA SER A 222 -15.69 -66.10 -5.86
C SER A 222 -14.20 -65.73 -6.06
N GLY A 223 -13.61 -65.22 -4.97
CA GLY A 223 -12.47 -65.91 -4.35
C GLY A 223 -11.18 -65.11 -4.16
N LYS A 224 -10.91 -64.82 -2.88
CA LYS A 224 -9.61 -64.91 -2.17
C LYS A 224 -8.41 -64.08 -2.64
N ASN A 225 -7.84 -63.37 -1.64
CA ASN A 225 -6.43 -63.31 -1.23
C ASN A 225 -5.37 -63.10 -2.34
N GLU A 226 -4.37 -62.23 -2.23
CA GLU A 226 -3.53 -61.84 -1.10
C GLU A 226 -2.37 -60.99 -1.67
N HIS A 227 -1.58 -60.34 -0.79
CA HIS A 227 -0.15 -60.01 -1.00
C HIS A 227 0.20 -58.92 -2.06
N THR A 228 1.11 -57.95 -1.89
CA THR A 228 2.00 -57.51 -0.80
C THR A 228 2.59 -56.15 -1.19
N ASN A 229 3.10 -55.41 -0.20
CA ASN A 229 3.96 -54.23 -0.32
C ASN A 229 5.17 -54.44 -1.25
N LEU A 230 5.55 -53.38 -1.98
CA LEU A 230 6.91 -53.16 -2.48
C LEU A 230 7.16 -51.65 -2.58
N GLU A 231 8.01 -51.14 -1.68
CA GLU A 231 8.68 -49.84 -1.80
C GLU A 231 9.54 -49.77 -3.07
N MET A 232 9.66 -48.57 -3.66
CA MET A 232 10.77 -48.27 -4.56
C MET A 232 11.28 -46.84 -4.32
N GLN A 233 12.57 -46.80 -4.02
CA GLN A 233 13.41 -45.66 -3.69
C GLN A 233 13.72 -44.82 -4.93
N ALA A 234 13.72 -43.50 -4.77
CA ALA A 234 14.00 -42.53 -5.82
C ALA A 234 15.51 -42.42 -6.13
N LEU A 235 15.83 -42.23 -7.42
CA LEU A 235 17.08 -41.64 -7.91
C LEU A 235 16.93 -40.12 -7.97
#